data_AF-A0A4Q3SDT7-F1
#
_entry.id   AF-A0A4Q3SDT7-F1
#
_cell.length_a   1.000
_cell.length_b   1.000
_cell.length_c   1.000
_cell.angle_alpha   90.00
_cell.angle_beta   90.00
_cell.angle_gamma   90.00
#
_symmetry.space_group_name_H-M   'P 1'
#
loop_
_entity.id
_entity.type
_entity.pdbx_description
1 polymer ?
#
loop_
_entity_poly.entity_id
_entity_poly.type
_entity_poly.pdbx_seq_one_letter_code
_entity_poly.pdbx_strand_id
1 'polypeptide(L)' 'LAMAAKIPDSKVKIAESGISNVENIKLFKDHGFSGFLIGENFMKQENPGNAFEQFVKLLRHN' A
#
# COMPACT_ATOMS: atom_id res chain seq x y z
N LEU A 1 9.02 -3.11 8.72
CA LEU A 1 8.28 -4.20 9.41
C LEU A 1 8.64 -4.34 10.91
N ALA A 2 9.85 -4.04 11.36
CA ALA A 2 10.25 -4.20 12.77
C ALA A 2 9.31 -3.55 13.80
N MET A 3 8.75 -2.37 13.51
CA MET A 3 7.77 -1.71 14.39
C MET A 3 6.38 -2.38 14.37
N ALA A 4 6.01 -3.03 13.26
CA ALA A 4 4.70 -3.66 13.12
C ALA A 4 4.51 -4.85 14.06
N ALA A 5 5.61 -5.52 14.43
CA ALA A 5 5.63 -6.60 15.42
C ALA A 5 5.33 -6.12 16.84
N LYS A 6 5.44 -4.80 17.11
CA LYS A 6 5.12 -4.20 18.41
C LYS A 6 3.68 -3.68 18.50
N ILE A 7 2.95 -3.67 17.38
CA ILE A 7 1.57 -3.18 17.34
C ILE A 7 0.64 -4.32 17.76
N PRO A 8 -0.20 -4.14 18.79
CA PRO A 8 -1.17 -5.15 19.21
C PRO A 8 -2.12 -5.54 18.07
N ASP A 9 -2.52 -6.80 18.01
CA ASP A 9 -3.40 -7.31 16.95
C ASP A 9 -4.81 -6.72 16.98
N SER A 10 -5.22 -6.13 18.11
CA SER A 10 -6.48 -5.38 18.22
C SER A 10 -6.46 -4.01 17.54
N LYS A 11 -5.32 -3.59 16.99
CA LYS A 11 -5.16 -2.30 16.29
C LYS A 11 -5.07 -2.51 14.79
N VAL A 12 -5.75 -1.62 14.05
CA VAL A 12 -5.63 -1.55 12.59
C VAL A 12 -4.26 -1.01 12.23
N LYS A 13 -3.49 -1.77 11.46
CA LYS A 13 -2.16 -1.37 10.96
C LYS A 13 -2.33 -0.72 9.59
N ILE A 14 -1.99 0.56 9.48
CA ILE A 14 -1.98 1.32 8.23
C ILE A 14 -0.54 1.64 7.87
N ALA A 15 -0.15 1.41 6.61
CA ALA A 15 1.16 1.81 6.10
C ALA A 15 1.02 3.12 5.31
N GLU A 16 1.84 4.09 5.69
CA GLU A 16 2.01 5.38 5.01
C GLU A 16 3.48 5.49 4.64
N SER A 17 3.78 5.85 3.39
CA SER A 17 5.12 5.88 2.77
C SER A 17 5.77 4.51 2.53
N GLY A 18 6.81 4.47 1.68
CA GLY A 18 7.52 3.23 1.33
C GLY A 18 6.73 2.26 0.45
N ILE A 19 5.68 2.74 -0.22
CA ILE A 19 4.81 1.97 -1.11
C ILE A 19 4.85 2.63 -2.49
N SER A 20 5.53 1.98 -3.45
CA SER A 20 5.61 2.47 -4.84
C SER A 20 5.12 1.44 -5.85
N ASN A 21 4.90 0.20 -5.43
CA ASN A 21 4.42 -0.88 -6.29
C ASN A 21 3.48 -1.86 -5.54
N VAL A 22 2.87 -2.76 -6.31
CA VAL A 22 1.94 -3.79 -5.80
C VAL A 22 2.63 -4.81 -4.88
N GLU A 23 3.91 -5.09 -5.10
CA GLU A 23 4.65 -6.05 -4.26
C GLU A 23 4.85 -5.53 -2.84
N ASN A 24 5.01 -4.21 -2.66
CA ASN A 24 5.02 -3.60 -1.32
C ASN A 24 3.67 -3.83 -0.61
N ILE A 25 2.55 -3.67 -1.32
CA ILE A 25 1.21 -3.90 -0.76
C ILE A 25 1.06 -5.34 -0.27
N LYS A 26 1.46 -6.32 -1.10
CA LYS A 26 1.41 -7.74 -0.73
C LYS A 26 2.26 -8.02 0.51
N LEU A 27 3.52 -7.57 0.50
CA LEU A 27 4.43 -7.72 1.64
C LEU A 27 3.81 -7.19 2.93
N PHE A 28 3.21 -6.00 2.91
CA PHE A 28 2.58 -5.44 4.10
C PHE A 28 1.30 -6.18 4.51
N LYS A 29 0.47 -6.60 3.55
CA LYS A 29 -0.71 -7.43 3.85
C LYS A 29 -0.32 -8.73 4.54
N ASP A 30 0.73 -9.40 4.08
CA ASP A 30 1.26 -10.63 4.68
C ASP A 30 1.74 -10.42 6.13
N HIS A 31 2.04 -9.17 6.50
CA HIS A 31 2.43 -8.76 7.85
C HIS A 31 1.30 -8.09 8.64
N GLY A 32 0.05 -8.29 8.21
CA GLY A 32 -1.14 -7.88 8.95
C GLY A 32 -1.53 -6.41 8.80
N PHE A 33 -1.04 -5.72 7.77
CA PHE A 33 -1.51 -4.38 7.44
C PHE A 33 -2.87 -4.43 6.73
N SER A 34 -3.80 -3.60 7.20
CA SER A 34 -5.18 -3.57 6.73
C SER A 34 -5.45 -2.44 5.72
N GLY A 35 -4.55 -1.47 5.61
CA GLY A 35 -4.75 -0.33 4.73
C GLY A 35 -3.47 0.43 4.41
N PHE A 36 -3.58 1.28 3.40
CA PHE A 36 -2.45 1.94 2.76
C PHE A 36 -2.81 3.36 2.38
N LEU A 37 -1.90 4.30 2.65
CA LEU A 37 -1.99 5.68 2.20
C LEU A 37 -0.86 5.95 1.20
N ILE A 38 -1.23 6.24 -0.04
CA ILE A 38 -0.30 6.48 -1.14
C ILE A 38 -0.76 7.72 -1.91
N GLY A 39 0.01 8.79 -1.85
CA GLY A 39 -0.25 10.02 -2.60
C GLY A 39 0.79 10.26 -3.68
N GLU A 40 2.02 10.53 -3.25
CA GLU A 40 3.14 10.97 -4.10
C GLU A 40 3.35 10.11 -5.35
N ASN A 41 3.24 8.78 -5.23
CA ASN A 41 3.41 7.85 -6.36
C ASN A 41 2.46 8.15 -7.53
N PHE A 42 1.22 8.55 -7.24
CA PHE A 42 0.20 8.88 -8.24
C PHE A 42 0.27 10.35 -8.65
N MET A 43 0.53 11.26 -7.70
CA MET A 43 0.55 12.71 -7.96
C MET A 43 1.69 13.15 -8.88
N LYS A 44 2.74 12.34 -9.03
CA LYS A 44 3.84 12.59 -9.98
C LYS A 44 3.48 12.29 -11.45
N GLN A 45 2.38 11.58 -11.70
CA GLN A 45 1.97 11.20 -13.04
C GLN A 45 1.12 12.30 -13.67
N GLU A 46 1.19 12.44 -14.99
CA GLU A 46 0.39 13.42 -15.75
C GLU A 46 -1.12 13.24 -15.51
N ASN A 47 -1.57 11.99 -15.37
CA ASN A 47 -2.94 11.65 -15.00
C ASN A 47 -2.94 10.70 -13.77
N PRO A 48 -3.04 11.25 -12.54
CA PRO A 48 -3.04 10.47 -11.31
C PRO A 48 -4.19 9.46 -11.22
N GLY A 49 -5.36 9.81 -11.77
CA GLY A 49 -6.53 8.92 -11.78
C GLY A 49 -6.30 7.66 -12.60
N ASN A 50 -5.77 7.80 -13.82
CA ASN A 50 -5.39 6.65 -14.66
C ASN A 50 -4.26 5.84 -14.01
N ALA A 51 -3.24 6.49 -13.44
CA ALA A 51 -2.16 5.79 -12.73
C ALA A 51 -2.69 4.94 -11.57
N PHE A 52 -3.63 5.48 -10.79
CA PHE A 52 -4.30 4.74 -9.73
C PHE A 52 -5.14 3.57 -10.26
N GLU A 53 -5.91 3.79 -11.33
CA GLU A 53 -6.71 2.74 -11.95
C GLU A 53 -5.84 1.55 -12.41
N GLN A 54 -4.72 1.83 -13.11
CA GLN A 54 -3.79 0.79 -13.55
C GLN A 54 -3.16 0.05 -12.36
N PHE A 55 -2.78 0.77 -11.32
CA PHE A 55 -2.25 0.17 -10.09
C PHE A 55 -3.26 -0.78 -9.45
N VAL A 56 -4.53 -0.39 -9.34
CA VAL A 56 -5.60 -1.23 -8.78
C VAL A 56 -5.87 -2.44 -9.67
N LYS A 57 -5.86 -2.29 -11.01
CA LYS A 57 -5.99 -3.41 -11.94
C LYS A 57 -4.87 -4.43 -11.75
N LEU A 58 -3.62 -3.97 -11.63
CA LEU A 58 -2.47 -4.82 -11.36
C LEU A 58 -2.58 -5.52 -10.00
N LEU A 59 -3.05 -4.80 -8.97
CA LEU A 59 -3.25 -5.36 -7.63
C LEU A 59 -4.33 -6.46 -7.60
N ARG A 60 -5.34 -6.38 -8.46
CA ARG A 60 -6.46 -7.35 -8.50
C ARG A 60 -6.22 -8.58 -9.38
N HIS A 61 -5.30 -8.50 -10.34
CA HIS A 61 -4.97 -9.62 -11.26
C HIS A 61 -3.83 -10.51 -10.77
N ASN A 62 -3.24 -10.17 -9.62
CA ASN A 62 -2.25 -10.99 -8.92
C ASN A 62 -2.85 -11.59 -7.64
#